data_AF-A0A7G1I2J9-F1
#
_entry.id   AF-A0A7G1I2J9-F1
#
_cell.length_a   1.000
_cell.length_b   1.000
_cell.length_c   1.000
_cell.angle_alpha   90.00
_cell.angle_beta   90.00
_cell.angle_gamma   90.00
#
_symmetry.space_group_name_H-M   'P 1'
#
loop_
_entity.id
_entity.type
_entity.pdbx_description
1 polymer ?
#
loop_
_entity_poly.entity_id
_entity_poly.type
_entity_poly.pdbx_seq_one_letter_code
_entity_poly.pdbx_strand_id
1 'polypeptide(L)' 'MVVMTAVNPGEASTPEARILVVDDEANIVELLSVSLKFQGFEVHTASNGAQALDRARKPARTR' A
#
# COMPACT_ATOMS: atom_id res chain seq x y z
N MET A 1 -6.59 -23.12 3.61
CA MET A 1 -5.10 -23.17 3.60
C MET A 1 -4.61 -21.77 3.29
N VAL A 2 -4.26 -20.97 4.30
CA VAL A 2 -3.67 -19.65 4.09
C VAL A 2 -2.17 -19.86 4.06
N VAL A 3 -1.56 -19.68 2.89
CA VAL A 3 -0.12 -19.80 2.70
C VAL A 3 0.52 -18.50 3.22
N MET A 4 0.92 -18.48 4.49
CA MET A 4 1.78 -17.43 5.03
C MET A 4 3.21 -17.77 4.61
N THR A 5 3.66 -17.23 3.47
CA THR A 5 5.09 -17.25 3.15
C THR A 5 5.81 -16.33 4.13
N ALA A 6 6.81 -16.88 4.83
CA ALA A 6 7.58 -16.16 5.84
C ALA A 6 8.44 -15.10 5.16
N VAL A 7 8.10 -13.82 5.35
CA VAL A 7 9.02 -12.72 5.08
C VAL A 7 10.06 -12.67 6.21
N ASN A 8 11.33 -12.88 5.86
CA ASN A 8 12.44 -12.83 6.80
C ASN A 8 12.62 -11.39 7.32
N PRO A 9 12.60 -11.13 8.65
CA PRO A 9 12.71 -9.79 9.21
C PRO A 9 14.16 -9.22 9.21
N GLY A 10 15.00 -9.63 8.26
CA GLY A 10 16.44 -9.34 8.24
C GLY A 10 16.92 -8.42 7.12
N GLU A 11 16.12 -8.14 6.10
CA GLU A 11 16.47 -7.14 5.09
C GLU A 11 15.65 -5.88 5.35
N ALA A 12 16.32 -4.75 5.59
CA ALA A 12 15.71 -3.43 5.43
C ALA A 12 15.45 -3.21 3.94
N SER A 13 14.48 -3.94 3.39
CA SER A 13 14.14 -3.95 1.98
C SER A 13 13.41 -2.65 1.65
N THR A 14 13.97 -1.90 0.71
CA THR A 14 13.26 -0.77 0.11
C THR A 14 11.93 -1.31 -0.45
N PRO A 15 10.78 -0.66 -0.20
CA PRO A 15 9.49 -1.17 -0.65
C PRO A 15 9.51 -1.49 -2.14
N GLU A 16 8.91 -2.63 -2.53
CA GLU A 16 8.95 -3.10 -3.93
C GLU A 16 8.29 -2.10 -4.88
N ALA A 17 7.21 -1.47 -4.43
CA ALA A 17 6.53 -0.38 -5.11
C ALA A 17 5.70 0.45 -4.11
N ARG A 18 5.22 1.59 -4.59
CA ARG A 18 4.22 2.42 -3.90
C ARG A 18 2.85 2.20 -4.52
N ILE A 19 1.85 1.94 -3.68
CA ILE A 19 0.47 1.72 -4.08
C ILE A 19 -0.43 2.74 -3.39
N LEU A 20 -1.37 3.32 -4.15
CA LEU A 20 -2.44 4.17 -3.62
C LEU A 20 -3.78 3.43 -3.75
N VAL A 21 -4.38 3.06 -2.63
CA VAL A 21 -5.72 2.46 -2.57
C VAL A 21 -6.75 3.58 -2.45
N VAL A 22 -7.76 3.58 -3.32
CA VAL A 22 -8.83 4.59 -3.34
C VAL A 22 -10.17 3.87 -3.29
N ASP A 23 -10.84 3.98 -2.16
CA ASP A 23 -12.14 3.35 -1.91
C ASP A 23 -12.86 4.14 -0.81
N ASP A 24 -14.17 4.35 -0.93
CA ASP A 24 -14.98 5.08 0.04
C ASP A 24 -15.39 4.23 1.24
N GLU A 25 -15.24 2.91 1.16
CA GLU A 25 -15.51 1.97 2.25
C GLU A 25 -14.26 1.71 3.12
N ALA A 26 -14.29 2.24 4.36
CA ALA A 26 -13.17 2.12 5.29
C ALA A 26 -12.71 0.67 5.56
N ASN A 27 -13.66 -0.27 5.63
CA ASN A 27 -13.36 -1.69 5.87
C ASN A 27 -12.54 -2.29 4.72
N ILE A 28 -12.85 -1.91 3.47
CA ILE A 28 -12.14 -2.39 2.27
C ILE A 28 -10.74 -1.79 2.23
N VAL A 29 -10.62 -0.48 2.48
CA VAL A 29 -9.33 0.22 2.56
C VAL A 29 -8.40 -0.43 3.57
N GLU A 30 -8.91 -0.77 4.76
CA GLU A 30 -8.12 -1.40 5.82
C GLU A 30 -7.65 -2.80 5.40
N LEU A 31 -8.55 -3.64 4.90
CA LEU A 31 -8.24 -5.00 4.43
C LEU A 31 -7.14 -4.99 3.35
N LEU A 32 -7.30 -4.15 2.32
CA LEU A 32 -6.33 -4.02 1.24
C LEU A 32 -4.99 -3.47 1.75
N SER A 33 -5.03 -2.49 2.64
CA SER A 33 -3.83 -1.89 3.23
C SER A 33 -3.01 -2.90 4.00
N VAL A 34 -3.65 -3.73 4.83
CA VAL A 34 -2.97 -4.77 5.60
C VAL A 34 -2.37 -5.82 4.68
N SER A 35 -3.13 -6.32 3.70
CA SER A 35 -2.66 -7.34 2.76
C SER A 35 -1.45 -6.89 1.94
N LEU A 36 -1.51 -5.67 1.39
CA LEU A 36 -0.44 -5.12 0.55
C LEU A 36 0.81 -4.76 1.36
N LYS A 37 0.65 -4.22 2.57
CA LYS A 37 1.79 -3.97 3.47
C LYS A 37 2.48 -5.28 3.87
N PHE A 38 1.71 -6.34 4.12
CA PHE A 38 2.27 -7.66 4.42
C PHE A 38 3.09 -8.24 3.26
N GLN A 39 2.75 -7.88 2.02
CA GLN A 39 3.52 -8.23 0.82
C GLN A 39 4.77 -7.35 0.61
N GLY A 40 5.03 -6.36 1.46
CA GLY A 40 6.22 -5.50 1.38
C GLY A 40 6.05 -4.23 0.54
N PHE A 41 4.81 -3.86 0.18
CA PHE A 41 4.52 -2.61 -0.51
C PHE A 41 4.40 -1.42 0.45
N GLU A 42 4.78 -0.24 -0.05
CA GLU A 42 4.43 1.02 0.61
C GLU A 42 3.03 1.44 0.19
N VAL A 43 2.08 1.40 1.13
CA VAL A 43 0.67 1.63 0.84
C VAL A 43 0.20 2.97 1.40
N HIS A 44 -0.38 3.77 0.52
CA HIS A 44 -1.11 4.99 0.81
C HIS A 44 -2.59 4.76 0.55
N THR A 45 -3.45 5.47 1.27
CA THR A 45 -4.91 5.34 1.16
C THR A 45 -5.57 6.68 0.90
N ALA A 46 -6.72 6.67 0.23
CA ALA A 46 -7.60 7.83 0.08
C ALA A 46 -9.06 7.36 0.13
N SER A 47 -9.91 8.11 0.82
CA SER A 47 -11.35 7.80 0.92
C SER A 47 -12.22 8.48 -0.15
N ASN A 48 -11.60 9.23 -1.07
CA ASN A 48 -12.28 9.88 -2.19
C ASN A 48 -11.29 10.33 -3.28
N GLY A 49 -11.83 10.69 -4.45
CA GLY A 49 -11.04 11.10 -5.61
C GLY A 49 -10.21 12.37 -5.38
N ALA A 50 -10.70 13.36 -4.63
CA ALA A 50 -9.95 14.59 -4.37
C ALA A 50 -8.68 14.31 -3.56
N GLN A 51 -8.81 13.52 -2.48
CA GLN A 51 -7.67 13.06 -1.70
C GLN A 51 -6.72 12.17 -2.52
N ALA A 52 -7.27 11.32 -3.39
CA ALA A 52 -6.46 10.47 -4.25
C ALA A 52 -5.59 11.28 -5.22
N LEU A 53 -6.17 12.29 -5.87
CA LEU A 53 -5.45 13.18 -6.78
C LEU A 53 -4.37 13.99 -6.06
N ASP A 54 -4.65 14.49 -4.86
CA ASP A 54 -3.65 15.20 -4.05
C ASP A 54 -2.45 14.29 -3.72
N ARG A 55 -2.71 13.04 -3.35
CA ARG A 55 -1.68 12.04 -3.05
C ARG A 55 -0.91 11.58 -4.29
N ALA A 56 -1.59 11.37 -5.41
CA ALA A 56 -0.99 10.90 -6.66
C ALA A 56 -0.08 11.95 -7.32
N ARG A 57 -0.32 13.23 -7.07
CA ARG A 57 0.53 14.33 -7.58
C ARG A 57 1.91 14.37 -6.92
N LYS A 58 2.11 13.70 -5.79
CA LYS A 58 3.44 13.64 -5.15
C LYS A 58 4.38 12.87 -6.08
N PRO A 59 5.51 13.46 -6.49
CA PRO A 59 6.39 12.84 -7.47
C PRO A 59 6.85 11.49 -6.96
N ALA A 60 6.61 10.46 -7.77
CA ALA A 60 7.20 9.18 -7.53
C ALA A 60 8.71 9.34 -7.77
N ARG A 61 9.53 9.42 -6.69
CA ARG A 61 10.99 9.30 -6.77
C ARG A 61 11.36 8.29 -7.86
N THR A 62 11.85 8.84 -8.98
CA THR A 62 12.30 8.10 -10.16
C THR A 62 13.52 7.31 -9.71
N ARG A 63 13.46 5.98 -9.90
CA ARG A 63 14.68 5.17 -9.86
C ARG A 63 15.53 5.52 -11.07
#